data_AF-A0A522DWJ7-F1
#
_entry.id   AF-A0A522DWJ7-F1
#
_cell.length_a   1.000
_cell.length_b   1.000
_cell.length_c   1.000
_cell.angle_alpha   90.00
_cell.angle_beta   90.00
_cell.angle_gamma   90.00
#
_symmetry.space_group_name_H-M   'P 1'
#
loop_
_entity.id
_entity.type
_entity.pdbx_description
1 polymer ?
#
loop_
_entity_poly.entity_id
_entity_poly.type
_entity_poly.pdbx_seq_one_letter_code
_entity_poly.pdbx_strand_id
1 'polypeptide(L)'
;MQLVQVEKSPGLKKILFIALVVLFLIIVLVLYSCLGNSSGNSSVALNSIDSVVKENHPKPDSLPIAYKEKMNHIINGDSSGKWVVNEIAPLPGALLPYKRIIAFYGNLYSKQMGILGELPKPAVLQKLQLEAQAWQKADSSMGVQPALHYIAVTAQGSPGKGGKYRLRMPFSQIDSVLKMAEKINAIVFLDIQVGLS
;
A
#
# COMPACT_ATOMS: atom_id res chain seq x y z
N MET A 1 62.95 52.10 11.00
CA MET A 1 61.50 52.23 10.80
C MET A 1 61.00 50.90 10.22
N GLN A 2 60.64 49.95 11.07
CA GLN A 2 60.00 48.69 10.65
C GLN A 2 58.64 48.61 11.34
N LEU A 3 57.60 48.49 10.53
CA LEU A 3 56.21 48.39 10.96
C LEU A 3 55.94 46.95 11.41
N VAL A 4 55.74 46.74 12.71
CA VAL A 4 55.19 45.50 13.26
C VAL A 4 53.68 45.53 13.02
N GLN A 5 53.22 44.75 12.04
CA GLN A 5 51.79 44.53 11.78
C GLN A 5 51.25 43.60 12.88
N VAL A 6 50.40 44.15 13.76
CA VAL A 6 49.66 43.39 14.76
C VAL A 6 48.50 42.67 14.05
N GLU A 7 48.64 41.36 13.89
CA GLU A 7 47.61 40.51 13.29
C GLU A 7 46.40 40.41 14.24
N LYS A 8 45.25 40.95 13.80
CA LYS A 8 44.00 40.92 14.59
C LYS A 8 43.47 39.49 14.66
N SER A 9 43.43 38.94 15.87
CA SER A 9 42.81 37.66 16.19
C SER A 9 41.36 37.59 15.64
N PRO A 10 41.00 36.55 14.88
CA PRO A 10 39.66 36.41 14.34
C PRO A 10 38.65 36.23 15.48
N GLY A 11 37.65 37.10 15.54
CA GLY A 11 36.62 37.06 16.58
C GLY A 11 35.90 35.71 16.64
N LEU A 12 35.54 35.28 17.86
CA LEU A 12 34.95 33.98 18.19
C LEU A 12 33.79 33.54 17.25
N LYS A 13 33.00 34.49 16.74
CA LYS A 13 31.92 34.23 15.76
C LYS A 13 32.43 33.76 14.40
N LYS A 14 33.59 34.27 13.93
CA LYS A 14 34.23 33.81 12.69
C LYS A 14 34.81 32.42 12.84
N ILE A 15 35.41 32.12 14.00
CA ILE A 15 35.92 30.77 14.30
C ILE A 15 34.77 29.75 14.34
N LEU A 16 33.66 30.10 14.99
CA LEU A 16 32.47 29.24 15.05
C LEU A 16 31.84 29.01 13.66
N PHE A 17 31.78 30.06 12.82
CA PHE A 17 31.26 29.95 11.46
C PHE A 17 32.15 29.06 10.57
N ILE A 18 33.47 29.22 10.65
CA ILE A 18 34.42 28.37 9.90
C ILE A 18 34.32 26.92 10.38
N ALA A 19 34.21 26.68 11.69
CA ALA A 19 34.03 25.33 12.24
C ALA A 19 32.74 24.66 11.74
N LEU A 20 31.63 25.39 11.65
CA LEU A 20 30.37 24.88 11.12
C LEU A 20 30.44 24.56 9.62
N VAL A 21 31.12 25.40 8.83
CA VAL A 21 31.31 25.15 7.39
C VAL A 21 32.20 23.93 7.14
N VAL A 22 33.27 23.76 7.92
CA VAL A 22 34.14 22.58 7.83
C VAL A 22 33.39 21.31 8.24
N LEU A 23 32.59 21.37 9.31
CA LEU A 23 31.76 20.23 9.74
C LEU A 23 30.75 19.83 8.67
N PHE A 24 30.11 20.81 8.02
CA PHE A 24 29.18 20.56 6.92
C PHE A 24 29.88 19.91 5.71
N LEU A 25 31.07 20.38 5.34
CA LEU A 25 31.87 19.81 4.25
C LEU A 25 32.30 18.35 4.51
N ILE A 26 32.64 18.01 5.76
CA ILE A 26 32.98 16.63 6.15
C ILE A 26 31.75 15.72 6.04
N ILE A 27 30.57 16.18 6.47
CA ILE A 27 29.33 15.39 6.36
C ILE A 27 28.98 15.09 4.89
N VAL A 28 29.14 16.07 4.00
CA VAL A 28 28.90 15.88 2.55
C VAL A 28 29.87 14.85 1.94
N LEU A 29 31.14 14.85 2.36
CA LEU A 29 32.14 13.87 1.92
C LEU A 29 31.85 12.44 2.42
N VAL A 30 31.35 12.28 3.66
CA VAL A 30 30.97 10.97 4.21
C VAL A 30 29.74 10.42 3.49
N LEU A 31 28.74 11.25 3.19
CA LEU A 31 27.53 10.83 2.49
C LEU A 31 27.81 10.43 1.02
N TYR A 32 28.75 11.07 0.33
CA TYR A 32 29.15 10.69 -1.02
C TYR A 32 29.79 9.29 -1.08
N SER A 33 30.51 8.88 -0.03
CA SER A 33 31.17 7.57 0.05
C SER A 33 30.20 6.39 0.26
N CYS A 34 28.93 6.66 0.62
CA CYS A 34 27.91 5.62 0.80
C CYS A 34 27.04 5.36 -0.44
N LEU A 35 27.15 6.17 -1.51
CA LEU A 35 26.45 5.94 -2.78
C LEU A 35 27.31 5.19 -3.82
N GLY A 36 28.53 4.79 -3.46
CA GLY A 36 29.40 3.99 -4.31
C GLY A 36 29.38 2.51 -3.93
N ASN A 37 28.77 1.70 -4.79
CA ASN A 37 28.98 0.25 -4.94
C ASN A 37 28.05 -0.71 -4.17
N SER A 38 27.14 -1.35 -4.90
CA SER A 38 26.57 -2.66 -4.56
C SER A 38 26.23 -3.41 -5.84
N SER A 39 27.28 -3.81 -6.56
CA SER A 39 27.23 -4.87 -7.57
C SER A 39 27.64 -6.18 -6.89
N GLY A 40 26.65 -7.06 -6.70
CA GLY A 40 26.84 -8.37 -6.07
C GLY A 40 25.83 -9.36 -6.62
N ASN A 41 26.12 -9.88 -7.81
CA ASN A 41 25.46 -11.07 -8.35
C ASN A 41 25.70 -12.25 -7.40
N SER A 42 24.63 -12.91 -6.97
CA SER A 42 24.71 -14.25 -6.41
C SER A 42 23.55 -15.06 -6.96
N SER A 43 23.83 -15.75 -8.05
CA SER A 43 23.01 -16.82 -8.60
C SER A 43 23.07 -18.01 -7.64
N VAL A 44 22.04 -18.21 -6.84
CA VAL A 44 21.83 -19.47 -6.11
C VAL A 44 20.97 -20.36 -7.00
N ALA A 45 21.61 -21.38 -7.59
CA ALA A 45 20.91 -22.46 -8.27
C ALA A 45 20.22 -23.35 -7.21
N LEU A 46 18.90 -23.46 -7.29
CA LEU A 46 18.12 -24.46 -6.55
C LEU A 46 17.42 -25.36 -7.56
N ASN A 47 18.04 -26.52 -7.80
CA ASN A 47 17.38 -27.67 -8.38
C ASN A 47 16.66 -28.42 -7.25
N SER A 48 15.33 -28.37 -7.23
CA SER A 48 14.52 -29.42 -6.61
C SER A 48 13.11 -29.40 -7.20
N ILE A 49 12.96 -30.29 -8.19
CA ILE A 49 11.77 -31.03 -8.62
C ILE A 49 10.54 -30.81 -7.72
N ASP A 50 9.63 -29.96 -8.19
CA ASP A 50 8.19 -30.15 -7.97
C ASP A 50 7.58 -30.34 -9.36
N SER A 51 7.04 -31.53 -9.59
CA SER A 51 6.32 -31.87 -10.81
C SER A 51 5.06 -31.02 -10.89
N VAL A 52 5.17 -29.86 -11.53
CA VAL A 52 4.01 -29.14 -12.07
C VAL A 52 3.35 -30.09 -13.06
N VAL A 53 2.26 -30.70 -12.63
CA VAL A 53 1.26 -31.26 -13.54
C VAL A 53 0.90 -30.11 -14.46
N LYS A 54 1.37 -30.17 -15.72
CA LYS A 54 0.83 -29.33 -16.78
C LYS A 54 -0.63 -29.74 -16.91
N GLU A 55 -1.52 -29.04 -16.22
CA GLU A 55 -2.90 -28.96 -16.66
C GLU A 55 -2.83 -28.39 -18.07
N ASN A 56 -3.13 -29.25 -19.05
CA ASN A 56 -3.43 -28.84 -20.40
C ASN A 56 -4.73 -28.06 -20.34
N HIS A 57 -4.67 -26.80 -19.91
CA HIS A 57 -5.77 -25.88 -20.15
C HIS A 57 -5.89 -25.76 -21.67
N PRO A 58 -7.04 -26.13 -22.26
CA PRO A 58 -7.28 -25.84 -23.66
C PRO A 58 -7.05 -24.33 -23.84
N LYS A 59 -6.26 -23.98 -24.86
CA LYS A 59 -6.03 -22.59 -25.28
C LYS A 59 -7.40 -21.92 -25.27
N PRO A 60 -7.65 -20.90 -24.42
CA PRO A 60 -8.98 -20.36 -24.28
C PRO A 60 -9.44 -19.92 -25.66
N ASP A 61 -10.56 -20.50 -26.10
CA ASP A 61 -11.41 -19.88 -27.09
C ASP A 61 -11.47 -18.39 -26.76
N SER A 62 -11.33 -17.55 -27.79
CA SER A 62 -11.32 -16.10 -27.70
C SER A 62 -12.08 -15.56 -26.49
N LEU A 63 -11.40 -14.76 -25.65
CA LEU A 63 -11.98 -14.10 -24.46
C LEU A 63 -13.46 -13.75 -24.66
N PRO A 64 -14.36 -14.07 -23.70
CA PRO A 64 -15.78 -13.75 -23.81
C PRO A 64 -16.00 -12.29 -24.16
N ILE A 65 -16.89 -12.01 -25.12
CA ILE A 65 -17.18 -10.65 -25.61
C ILE A 65 -17.51 -9.71 -24.43
N ALA A 66 -18.35 -10.16 -23.50
CA ALA A 66 -18.73 -9.38 -22.31
C ALA A 66 -17.54 -9.00 -21.41
N TYR A 67 -16.50 -9.85 -21.35
CA TYR A 67 -15.28 -9.52 -20.62
C TYR A 67 -14.49 -8.43 -21.34
N LYS A 68 -14.31 -8.55 -22.67
CA LYS A 68 -13.63 -7.53 -23.48
C LYS A 68 -14.32 -6.18 -23.38
N GLU A 69 -15.65 -6.15 -23.51
CA GLU A 69 -16.45 -4.93 -23.37
C GLU A 69 -16.26 -4.29 -21.99
N LYS A 70 -16.27 -5.09 -20.92
CA LYS A 70 -16.05 -4.57 -19.57
C LYS A 70 -14.64 -3.99 -19.40
N MET A 71 -13.63 -4.66 -19.95
CA MET A 71 -12.27 -4.15 -19.88
C MET A 71 -12.09 -2.86 -20.69
N ASN A 72 -12.69 -2.77 -21.87
CA ASN A 72 -12.69 -1.55 -22.68
C ASN A 72 -13.35 -0.38 -21.94
N HIS A 73 -14.46 -0.64 -21.23
CA HIS A 73 -15.10 0.35 -20.37
C HIS A 73 -14.17 0.82 -19.24
N ILE A 74 -13.47 -0.10 -18.56
CA ILE A 74 -12.55 0.21 -17.46
C ILE A 74 -11.33 1.00 -17.93
N ILE A 75 -10.80 0.69 -19.12
CA ILE A 75 -9.69 1.41 -19.75
C ILE A 75 -10.06 2.89 -19.99
N ASN A 76 -11.36 3.19 -20.15
CA ASN A 76 -11.89 4.55 -20.26
C ASN A 76 -11.14 5.41 -21.29
N GLY A 77 -10.80 4.81 -22.44
CA GLY A 77 -10.10 5.48 -23.53
C GLY A 77 -8.61 5.71 -23.31
N ASP A 78 -7.98 5.13 -22.28
CA ASP A 78 -6.53 5.21 -22.12
C ASP A 78 -5.79 4.61 -23.33
N SER A 79 -4.95 5.42 -23.96
CA SER A 79 -4.12 5.05 -25.11
C SER A 79 -2.67 4.74 -24.73
N SER A 80 -2.32 4.75 -23.43
CA SER A 80 -0.93 4.57 -22.99
C SER A 80 -0.40 3.15 -23.20
N GLY A 81 -1.29 2.17 -23.39
CA GLY A 81 -0.95 0.76 -23.51
C GLY A 81 -0.40 0.14 -22.21
N LYS A 82 -0.40 0.88 -21.09
CA LYS A 82 0.08 0.39 -19.79
C LYS A 82 -0.93 -0.51 -19.09
N TRP A 83 -2.22 -0.34 -19.38
CA TRP A 83 -3.29 -1.22 -18.90
C TRP A 83 -3.40 -2.46 -19.80
N VAL A 84 -2.35 -3.28 -19.83
CA VAL A 84 -2.37 -4.57 -20.53
C VAL A 84 -3.20 -5.53 -19.69
N VAL A 85 -4.31 -6.00 -20.24
CA VAL A 85 -5.19 -6.95 -19.57
C VAL A 85 -4.84 -8.35 -20.04
N ASN A 86 -4.60 -9.27 -19.10
CA ASN A 86 -4.33 -10.67 -19.40
C ASN A 86 -5.43 -11.28 -20.30
N GLU A 87 -5.01 -12.14 -21.24
CA GLU A 87 -5.89 -12.82 -22.21
C GLU A 87 -6.76 -13.94 -21.59
N ILE A 88 -6.82 -14.02 -20.26
CA ILE A 88 -7.54 -15.06 -19.53
C ILE A 88 -8.71 -14.41 -18.79
N ALA A 89 -9.91 -14.85 -19.12
CA ALA A 89 -11.11 -14.42 -18.42
C ALA A 89 -11.10 -14.96 -16.98
N PRO A 90 -11.58 -14.20 -16.00
CA PRO A 90 -11.66 -14.67 -14.62
C PRO A 90 -12.66 -15.82 -14.48
N LEU A 91 -12.51 -16.60 -13.41
CA LEU A 91 -13.41 -17.71 -13.09
C LEU A 91 -14.86 -17.22 -12.89
N PRO A 92 -15.87 -18.07 -13.17
CA PRO A 92 -17.26 -17.77 -12.86
C PRO A 92 -17.44 -17.34 -11.40
N GLY A 93 -18.22 -16.26 -11.19
CA GLY A 93 -18.45 -15.71 -9.86
C GLY A 93 -17.40 -14.69 -9.37
N ALA A 94 -16.36 -14.42 -10.16
CA ALA A 94 -15.39 -13.36 -9.83
C ALA A 94 -16.08 -11.99 -9.66
N LEU A 95 -15.65 -11.22 -8.66
CA LEU A 95 -16.12 -9.85 -8.46
C LEU A 95 -15.46 -8.89 -9.45
N LEU A 96 -14.18 -9.08 -9.73
CA LEU A 96 -13.42 -8.25 -10.66
C LEU A 96 -13.31 -8.95 -12.02
N PRO A 97 -13.41 -8.22 -13.13
CA PRO A 97 -13.57 -6.76 -13.25
C PRO A 97 -15.05 -6.30 -13.19
N TYR A 98 -15.99 -7.21 -12.92
CA TYR A 98 -17.42 -6.97 -13.14
C TYR A 98 -18.09 -5.99 -12.18
N LYS A 99 -17.55 -5.84 -10.96
CA LYS A 99 -18.05 -4.94 -9.92
C LYS A 99 -17.01 -3.90 -9.52
N ARG A 100 -17.47 -2.68 -9.25
CA ARG A 100 -16.70 -1.63 -8.58
C ARG A 100 -16.77 -1.83 -7.08
N ILE A 101 -15.63 -1.99 -6.43
CA ILE A 101 -15.58 -2.15 -4.97
C ILE A 101 -15.40 -0.78 -4.33
N ILE A 102 -16.32 -0.40 -3.44
CA ILE A 102 -16.23 0.83 -2.65
C ILE A 102 -15.96 0.44 -1.22
N ALA A 103 -14.79 0.82 -0.70
CA ALA A 103 -14.30 0.38 0.59
C ALA A 103 -14.12 1.53 1.57
N PHE A 104 -14.62 1.37 2.80
CA PHE A 104 -14.23 2.22 3.92
C PHE A 104 -13.11 1.55 4.71
N TYR A 105 -12.01 2.27 4.86
CA TYR A 105 -10.78 1.78 5.46
C TYR A 105 -10.64 2.19 6.93
N GLY A 106 -10.08 1.31 7.75
CA GLY A 106 -9.48 1.72 9.00
C GLY A 106 -9.39 0.69 10.12
N ASN A 107 -9.17 1.19 11.35
CA ASN A 107 -9.07 0.39 12.56
C ASN A 107 -10.13 0.82 13.60
N LEU A 108 -10.90 -0.14 14.12
CA LEU A 108 -11.99 0.10 15.07
C LEU A 108 -11.56 0.69 16.42
N TYR A 109 -10.28 0.62 16.80
CA TYR A 109 -9.75 1.20 18.05
C TYR A 109 -9.05 2.54 17.87
N SER A 110 -8.81 2.99 16.64
CA SER A 110 -8.10 4.24 16.39
C SER A 110 -8.89 5.16 15.48
N LYS A 111 -9.29 6.31 16.02
CA LYS A 111 -9.91 7.41 15.28
C LYS A 111 -8.98 8.03 14.22
N GLN A 112 -7.67 7.84 14.37
CA GLN A 112 -6.66 8.38 13.47
C GLN A 112 -6.32 7.43 12.31
N MET A 113 -6.79 6.19 12.38
CA MET A 113 -6.49 5.16 11.37
C MET A 113 -7.72 4.88 10.51
N GLY A 114 -8.39 5.91 10.02
CA GLY A 114 -9.48 5.80 9.04
C GLY A 114 -10.89 5.79 9.61
N ILE A 115 -11.86 5.93 8.71
CA ILE A 115 -13.27 6.18 9.01
C ILE A 115 -13.93 5.08 9.85
N LEU A 116 -13.44 3.83 9.77
CA LEU A 116 -13.95 2.73 10.57
C LEU A 116 -13.79 2.98 12.09
N GLY A 117 -12.75 3.70 12.50
CA GLY A 117 -12.52 4.08 13.89
C GLY A 117 -13.04 5.47 14.25
N GLU A 118 -13.19 6.35 13.26
CA GLU A 118 -13.60 7.74 13.45
C GLU A 118 -15.07 7.89 13.86
N LEU A 119 -15.96 7.10 13.25
CA LEU A 119 -17.41 7.21 13.42
C LEU A 119 -18.00 5.98 14.12
N PRO A 120 -19.17 6.12 14.79
CA PRO A 120 -19.92 4.96 15.28
C PRO A 120 -20.29 3.99 14.15
N LYS A 121 -20.26 2.68 14.44
CA LYS A 121 -20.50 1.60 13.45
C LYS A 121 -21.74 1.83 12.57
N PRO A 122 -22.93 2.20 13.08
CA PRO A 122 -24.10 2.44 12.23
C PRO A 122 -23.91 3.60 11.24
N ALA A 123 -23.25 4.67 11.68
CA ALA A 123 -22.97 5.84 10.84
C ALA A 123 -21.98 5.52 9.72
N VAL A 124 -20.95 4.70 10.02
CA VAL A 124 -20.01 4.18 9.00
C VAL A 124 -20.77 3.41 7.91
N LEU A 125 -21.64 2.47 8.31
CA LEU A 125 -22.39 1.64 7.36
C LEU A 125 -23.37 2.47 6.52
N GLN A 126 -24.10 3.39 7.14
CA GLN A 126 -25.00 4.30 6.42
C GLN A 126 -24.23 5.12 5.39
N LYS A 127 -23.11 5.72 5.79
CA LYS A 127 -22.29 6.55 4.89
C LYS A 127 -21.67 5.72 3.76
N LEU A 128 -21.25 4.49 4.02
CA LEU A 128 -20.75 3.58 2.98
C LEU A 128 -21.84 3.20 1.97
N GLN A 129 -23.07 2.94 2.43
CA GLN A 129 -24.19 2.65 1.54
C GLN A 129 -24.55 3.86 0.67
N LEU A 130 -24.54 5.08 1.23
CA LEU A 130 -24.76 6.30 0.47
C LEU A 130 -23.69 6.51 -0.61
N GLU A 131 -22.42 6.30 -0.26
CA GLU A 131 -21.31 6.38 -1.21
C GLU A 131 -21.47 5.34 -2.32
N ALA A 132 -21.78 4.09 -1.97
CA ALA A 132 -22.01 3.02 -2.93
C ALA A 132 -23.16 3.36 -3.91
N GLN A 133 -24.25 3.92 -3.41
CA GLN A 133 -25.39 4.38 -4.24
C GLN A 133 -24.99 5.54 -5.15
N ALA A 134 -24.20 6.50 -4.66
CA ALA A 134 -23.71 7.60 -5.47
C ALA A 134 -22.86 7.10 -6.65
N TRP A 135 -21.96 6.14 -6.40
CA TRP A 135 -21.17 5.50 -7.45
C TRP A 135 -22.01 4.68 -8.42
N GLN A 136 -23.04 3.98 -7.94
CA GLN A 136 -23.94 3.21 -8.79
C GLN A 136 -24.76 4.14 -9.72
N LYS A 137 -25.13 5.32 -9.23
CA LYS A 137 -25.83 6.34 -10.02
C LYS A 137 -24.91 7.01 -11.04
N ALA A 138 -23.65 7.24 -10.69
CA ALA A 138 -22.67 7.86 -11.58
C ALA A 138 -22.31 6.97 -12.78
N ASP A 139 -22.28 5.65 -12.59
CA ASP A 139 -22.06 4.68 -13.66
C ASP A 139 -22.88 3.41 -13.42
N SER A 140 -24.00 3.30 -14.13
CA SER A 140 -24.92 2.17 -14.04
C SER A 140 -24.46 0.93 -14.80
N SER A 141 -23.41 1.03 -15.62
CA SER A 141 -22.90 -0.10 -16.40
C SER A 141 -22.09 -1.09 -15.56
N MET A 142 -21.67 -0.70 -14.35
CA MET A 142 -20.94 -1.53 -13.39
C MET A 142 -21.70 -1.64 -12.08
N GLY A 143 -21.84 -2.88 -11.57
CA GLY A 143 -22.41 -3.09 -10.24
C GLY A 143 -21.47 -2.62 -9.15
N VAL A 144 -21.99 -2.10 -8.04
CA VAL A 144 -21.19 -1.69 -6.88
C VAL A 144 -21.21 -2.76 -5.77
N GLN A 145 -20.04 -3.06 -5.22
CA GLN A 145 -19.85 -3.96 -4.08
C GLN A 145 -19.29 -3.17 -2.89
N PRO A 146 -20.05 -2.91 -1.82
CA PRO A 146 -19.53 -2.32 -0.61
C PRO A 146 -18.47 -3.23 0.03
N ALA A 147 -17.48 -2.62 0.68
CA ALA A 147 -16.43 -3.31 1.40
C ALA A 147 -16.01 -2.58 2.68
N LEU A 148 -15.57 -3.36 3.68
CA LEU A 148 -14.89 -2.85 4.87
C LEU A 148 -13.42 -3.28 4.80
N HIS A 149 -12.50 -2.32 4.75
CA HIS A 149 -11.06 -2.58 4.70
C HIS A 149 -10.47 -2.39 6.08
N TYR A 150 -10.34 -3.48 6.82
CA TYR A 150 -10.02 -3.46 8.24
C TYR A 150 -8.54 -3.76 8.50
N ILE A 151 -7.88 -2.87 9.23
CA ILE A 151 -6.51 -3.04 9.69
C ILE A 151 -6.48 -4.02 10.86
N ALA A 152 -6.23 -5.29 10.54
CA ALA A 152 -6.18 -6.38 11.51
C ALA A 152 -4.79 -6.52 12.15
N VAL A 153 -3.74 -6.13 11.44
CA VAL A 153 -2.35 -6.14 11.94
C VAL A 153 -1.65 -4.86 11.50
N THR A 154 -0.96 -4.21 12.44
CA THR A 154 -0.13 -3.03 12.18
C THR A 154 1.35 -3.35 12.39
N ALA A 155 2.21 -2.82 11.52
CA ALA A 155 3.65 -2.82 11.75
C ALA A 155 3.99 -1.97 12.99
N GLN A 156 5.04 -2.33 13.71
CA GLN A 156 5.48 -1.64 14.93
C GLN A 156 6.96 -1.26 14.81
N GLY A 157 7.34 -0.11 15.38
CA GLY A 157 8.74 0.33 15.42
C GLY A 157 9.61 -0.42 16.43
N SER A 158 9.02 -1.29 17.24
CA SER A 158 9.73 -2.10 18.25
C SER A 158 9.10 -3.50 18.33
N PRO A 159 9.88 -4.53 18.71
CA PRO A 159 9.34 -5.87 18.85
C PRO A 159 8.31 -5.91 19.99
N GLY A 160 7.15 -6.50 19.72
CA GLY A 160 6.15 -6.78 20.76
C GLY A 160 6.55 -7.97 21.64
N LYS A 161 5.64 -8.40 22.52
CA LYS A 161 5.88 -9.52 23.46
C LYS A 161 6.34 -10.82 22.80
N GLY A 162 5.96 -11.06 21.54
CA GLY A 162 6.37 -12.22 20.75
C GLY A 162 7.66 -12.04 19.95
N GLY A 163 8.43 -10.97 20.18
CA GLY A 163 9.67 -10.68 19.45
C GLY A 163 9.45 -10.27 17.98
N LYS A 164 8.22 -9.97 17.57
CA LYS A 164 7.86 -9.58 16.20
C LYS A 164 7.50 -8.09 16.15
N TYR A 165 7.83 -7.44 15.04
CA TYR A 165 7.57 -6.02 14.78
C TYR A 165 6.13 -5.78 14.29
N ARG A 166 5.15 -6.37 14.99
CA ARG A 166 3.73 -6.28 14.64
C ARG A 166 2.83 -6.27 15.87
N LEU A 167 1.73 -5.54 15.76
CA LEU A 167 0.62 -5.57 16.71
C LEU A 167 -0.60 -6.16 16.00
N ARG A 168 -1.16 -7.23 16.56
CA ARG A 168 -2.37 -7.88 16.05
C ARG A 168 -3.58 -7.44 16.87
N MET A 169 -4.66 -7.06 16.19
CA MET A 169 -5.93 -6.76 16.84
C MET A 169 -6.60 -8.02 17.40
N PRO A 170 -7.38 -7.93 18.49
CA PRO A 170 -8.09 -9.08 19.06
C PRO A 170 -9.04 -9.75 18.05
N PHE A 171 -9.23 -11.07 18.15
CA PHE A 171 -10.13 -11.84 17.28
C PHE A 171 -11.55 -11.27 17.25
N SER A 172 -12.07 -10.81 18.39
CA SER A 172 -13.40 -10.22 18.52
C SER A 172 -13.63 -8.98 17.64
N GLN A 173 -12.55 -8.33 17.20
CA GLN A 173 -12.64 -7.21 16.25
C GLN A 173 -12.90 -7.69 14.83
N ILE A 174 -12.29 -8.79 14.40
CA ILE A 174 -12.59 -9.41 13.10
C ILE A 174 -14.06 -9.83 13.08
N ASP A 175 -14.55 -10.49 14.14
CA ASP A 175 -15.97 -10.86 14.27
C ASP A 175 -16.89 -9.63 14.22
N SER A 176 -16.47 -8.53 14.85
CA SER A 176 -17.21 -7.26 14.81
C SER A 176 -17.33 -6.71 13.40
N VAL A 177 -16.25 -6.73 12.62
CA VAL A 177 -16.24 -6.24 11.24
C VAL A 177 -17.04 -7.17 10.32
N LEU A 178 -16.95 -8.48 10.49
CA LEU A 178 -17.75 -9.45 9.74
C LEU A 178 -19.26 -9.23 9.97
N LYS A 179 -19.67 -9.08 11.24
CA LYS A 179 -21.07 -8.74 11.59
C LYS A 179 -21.53 -7.39 11.05
N MET A 180 -20.62 -6.43 10.93
CA MET A 180 -20.92 -5.15 10.27
C MET A 180 -21.13 -5.33 8.77
N ALA A 181 -20.27 -6.11 8.11
CA ALA A 181 -20.32 -6.36 6.69
C ALA A 181 -21.59 -7.12 6.28
N GLU A 182 -21.97 -8.13 7.07
CA GLU A 182 -23.19 -8.93 6.86
C GLU A 182 -24.45 -8.06 6.74
N LYS A 183 -24.58 -7.03 7.58
CA LYS A 183 -25.74 -6.12 7.60
C LYS A 183 -26.00 -5.41 6.27
N ILE A 184 -24.97 -5.23 5.45
CA ILE A 184 -25.05 -4.48 4.19
C ILE A 184 -24.56 -5.30 2.99
N ASN A 185 -24.40 -6.62 3.16
CA ASN A 185 -23.82 -7.52 2.17
C ASN A 185 -22.47 -7.03 1.61
N ALA A 186 -21.62 -6.51 2.49
CA ALA A 186 -20.27 -6.06 2.14
C ALA A 186 -19.26 -7.21 2.18
N ILE A 187 -18.18 -7.06 1.43
CA ILE A 187 -16.99 -7.91 1.59
C ILE A 187 -16.03 -7.28 2.62
N VAL A 188 -15.10 -8.08 3.14
CA VAL A 188 -14.10 -7.60 4.10
C VAL A 188 -12.70 -7.82 3.54
N PHE A 189 -11.89 -6.77 3.54
CA PHE A 189 -10.45 -6.88 3.35
C PHE A 189 -9.78 -6.87 4.73
N LEU A 190 -8.96 -7.88 4.99
CA LEU A 190 -8.10 -7.91 6.17
C LEU A 190 -6.73 -7.35 5.78
N ASP A 191 -6.45 -6.13 6.22
CA ASP A 191 -5.16 -5.50 6.04
C ASP A 191 -4.17 -6.00 7.09
N ILE A 192 -3.07 -6.55 6.59
CA ILE A 192 -2.00 -7.16 7.35
C ILE A 192 -0.70 -6.44 7.02
N GLN A 193 -0.39 -5.42 7.83
CA GLN A 193 0.84 -4.66 7.69
C GLN A 193 1.95 -5.37 8.45
N VAL A 194 2.81 -6.08 7.72
CA VAL A 194 3.96 -6.79 8.30
C VAL A 194 5.12 -5.82 8.52
N GLY A 195 5.55 -5.68 9.78
CA GLY A 195 6.82 -5.01 10.09
C GLY A 195 7.99 -5.97 9.89
N LEU A 196 9.01 -5.52 9.17
CA LEU A 196 10.25 -6.25 8.96
C LEU A 196 11.29 -5.83 10.00
N SER A 197 12.13 -6.80 10.39
CA SER A 197 13.27 -6.66 11.29
C SER A 197 14.57 -6.53 10.52
#